data_AF-A0A1I2N033-F1
#
_entry.id   AF-A0A1I2N033-F1
#
_cell.length_a   1.000
_cell.length_b   1.000
_cell.length_c   1.000
_cell.angle_alpha   90.00
_cell.angle_beta   90.00
_cell.angle_gamma   90.00
#
_symmetry.space_group_name_H-M   'P 1'
#
loop_
_entity.id
_entity.type
_entity.pdbx_description
1 polymer ?
#
loop_
_entity_poly.entity_id
_entity_poly.type
_entity_poly.pdbx_seq_one_letter_code
_entity_poly.pdbx_strand_id
1 'polypeptide(L)'
;MSIPISAPAAYVPQTAIAFADPEGAVGVSGQSPLPISEPSFAGVAPITPDTPIAAPRAIAIVAQGAGDVALRFADASMIVFPVEAGLSILPFAAIEVVGSGTNVPATFFALA
;
A
#
# COMPACT_ATOMS: atom_id res chain seq x y z
N MET A 1 0.67 -18.32 -18.28
CA MET A 1 1.88 -17.48 -18.19
C MET A 1 1.53 -16.28 -17.32
N SER A 2 2.08 -16.14 -16.13
CA SER A 2 1.91 -14.96 -15.28
C SER A 2 2.97 -13.93 -15.65
N ILE A 3 2.55 -12.67 -15.83
CA ILE A 3 3.45 -11.55 -16.09
C ILE A 3 4.03 -11.12 -14.72
N PRO A 4 5.35 -11.09 -14.54
CA PRO A 4 5.94 -10.71 -13.25
C PRO A 4 5.75 -9.21 -12.98
N ILE A 5 5.40 -8.88 -11.73
CA ILE A 5 5.34 -7.50 -11.25
C ILE A 5 6.77 -6.96 -11.23
N SER A 6 7.04 -5.95 -12.06
CA SER A 6 8.38 -5.43 -12.34
C SER A 6 8.92 -4.51 -11.23
N ALA A 7 8.06 -4.12 -10.29
CA ALA A 7 8.39 -3.26 -9.15
C ALA A 7 7.48 -3.64 -7.96
N PRO A 8 7.78 -4.73 -7.22
CA PRO A 8 7.06 -5.04 -6.00
C PRO A 8 7.34 -3.96 -4.94
N ALA A 9 6.43 -3.80 -3.99
CA ALA A 9 6.70 -3.00 -2.81
C ALA A 9 7.95 -3.55 -2.09
N ALA A 10 8.77 -2.66 -1.53
CA ALA A 10 10.09 -3.00 -0.98
C ALA A 10 10.08 -4.12 0.09
N TYR A 11 8.92 -4.41 0.65
CA TYR A 11 8.71 -5.35 1.75
C TYR A 11 8.22 -6.74 1.33
N VAL A 12 8.12 -7.06 0.03
CA VAL A 12 7.70 -8.40 -0.43
C VAL A 12 8.92 -9.19 -0.95
N PRO A 13 9.67 -9.89 -0.08
CA PRO A 13 10.66 -10.86 -0.54
C PRO A 13 9.96 -12.09 -1.13
N GLN A 14 10.53 -12.68 -2.19
CA GLN A 14 9.99 -13.89 -2.84
C GLN A 14 9.80 -15.09 -1.88
N THR A 15 10.46 -15.07 -0.72
CA THR A 15 10.34 -16.08 0.33
C THR A 15 9.08 -15.94 1.19
N ALA A 16 8.30 -14.88 1.05
CA ALA A 16 7.05 -14.66 1.78
C ALA A 16 5.84 -15.41 1.17
N ILE A 17 6.02 -16.10 0.04
CA ILE A 17 4.99 -16.97 -0.54
C ILE A 17 5.05 -18.31 0.19
N ALA A 18 4.08 -18.57 1.06
CA ALA A 18 3.94 -19.86 1.73
C ALA A 18 3.61 -20.95 0.69
N PHE A 19 4.49 -21.94 0.56
CA PHE A 19 4.22 -23.18 -0.16
C PHE A 19 3.68 -24.21 0.83
N ALA A 20 2.66 -24.98 0.44
CA ALA A 20 2.12 -26.05 1.28
C ALA A 20 3.18 -27.15 1.44
N ASP A 21 3.61 -27.41 2.68
CA ASP A 21 4.53 -28.49 3.03
C ASP A 21 3.73 -29.71 3.52
N PRO A 22 4.05 -30.96 3.12
CA PRO A 22 3.39 -32.19 3.58
C PRO A 22 3.37 -32.43 5.10
N GLU A 23 4.17 -31.72 5.91
CA GLU A 23 4.28 -31.93 7.36
C GLU A 23 3.13 -31.32 8.21
N GLY A 24 2.13 -30.70 7.57
CA GLY A 24 0.94 -30.17 8.25
C GLY A 24 1.13 -28.78 8.85
N ALA A 25 0.06 -28.21 9.40
CA ALA A 25 0.06 -26.84 9.89
C ALA A 25 0.80 -26.73 11.24
N VAL A 26 1.88 -25.93 11.27
CA VAL A 26 2.58 -25.57 12.52
C VAL A 26 1.92 -24.34 13.14
N GLY A 27 1.73 -24.37 14.46
CA GLY A 27 1.17 -23.24 15.22
C GLY A 27 2.11 -22.04 15.26
N VAL A 28 1.58 -20.86 14.95
CA VAL A 28 2.34 -19.59 15.00
C VAL A 28 2.60 -19.19 16.45
N SER A 29 3.85 -18.87 16.78
CA SER A 29 4.24 -18.42 18.13
C SER A 29 5.44 -17.47 18.07
N GLY A 30 5.85 -16.90 19.20
CA GLY A 30 7.08 -16.09 19.26
C GLY A 30 8.37 -16.88 18.95
N GLN A 31 8.36 -18.21 19.08
CA GLN A 31 9.49 -19.11 18.77
C GLN A 31 9.40 -19.72 17.36
N SER A 32 8.24 -19.57 16.71
CA SER A 32 7.97 -19.96 15.32
C SER A 32 7.07 -18.89 14.69
N PRO A 33 7.59 -17.66 14.53
CA PRO A 33 6.81 -16.59 13.95
C PRO A 33 6.47 -16.95 12.50
N LEU A 34 5.31 -16.52 12.03
CA LEU A 34 5.10 -16.45 10.59
C LEU A 34 6.27 -15.66 9.99
N PRO A 35 6.81 -16.04 8.83
CA PRO A 35 7.77 -15.24 8.09
C PRO A 35 7.08 -13.99 7.49
N ILE A 36 6.20 -13.33 8.25
CA ILE A 36 5.80 -11.95 8.01
C ILE A 36 6.99 -11.11 8.47
N SER A 37 7.83 -10.74 7.50
CA SER A 37 9.09 -10.06 7.77
C SER A 37 8.93 -8.68 8.44
N GLU A 38 7.72 -8.11 8.48
CA GLU A 38 7.50 -6.77 9.01
C GLU A 38 6.19 -6.65 9.82
N PRO A 39 6.19 -5.84 10.90
CA PRO A 39 5.00 -5.59 11.71
C PRO A 39 3.89 -4.92 10.88
N SER A 40 2.63 -5.11 11.31
CA SER A 40 1.49 -4.33 10.81
C SER A 40 1.75 -2.82 10.90
N PHE A 41 0.93 -2.01 10.21
CA PHE A 41 1.01 -0.55 10.30
C PHE A 41 0.99 -0.11 11.78
N ALA A 42 2.06 0.52 12.23
CA ALA A 42 2.27 0.98 13.60
C ALA A 42 1.55 2.31 13.88
N GLY A 43 1.15 3.02 12.83
CA GLY A 43 0.43 4.28 12.95
C GLY A 43 -0.29 4.71 11.68
N VAL A 44 -1.15 5.70 11.86
CA VAL A 44 -1.93 6.33 10.79
C VAL A 44 -1.83 7.85 10.92
N ALA A 45 -1.60 8.54 9.81
CA ALA A 45 -1.62 10.00 9.76
C ALA A 45 -2.52 10.46 8.61
N PRO A 46 -3.42 11.43 8.80
CA PRO A 46 -4.25 11.95 7.71
C PRO A 46 -3.38 12.70 6.70
N ILE A 47 -3.73 12.57 5.41
CA ILE A 47 -3.09 13.29 4.32
C ILE A 47 -4.05 14.35 3.81
N THR A 48 -3.54 15.57 3.69
CA THR A 48 -4.22 16.65 2.95
C THR A 48 -3.68 16.66 1.52
N PRO A 49 -4.54 16.63 0.48
CA PRO A 49 -4.09 16.77 -0.89
C PRO A 49 -3.23 18.03 -1.10
N ASP A 50 -2.31 17.97 -2.06
CA ASP A 50 -1.37 19.05 -2.40
C ASP A 50 -0.47 19.48 -1.24
N THR A 51 -0.33 18.62 -0.22
CA THR A 51 0.58 18.81 0.90
C THR A 51 1.62 17.69 0.90
N PRO A 52 2.93 18.01 0.83
CA PRO A 52 3.98 17.02 0.92
C PRO A 52 3.99 16.26 2.26
N ILE A 53 4.24 14.96 2.20
CA ILE A 53 4.40 14.07 3.36
C ILE A 53 5.73 13.31 3.27
N ALA A 54 6.20 12.80 4.42
CA ALA A 54 7.25 11.79 4.42
C ALA A 54 6.71 10.50 3.75
N ALA A 55 7.53 9.85 2.94
CA ALA A 55 7.14 8.64 2.22
C ALA A 55 6.70 7.53 3.22
N PRO A 56 5.43 7.12 3.23
CA PRO A 56 4.93 6.09 4.14
C PRO A 56 5.17 4.70 3.57
N ARG A 57 4.86 3.66 4.37
CA ARG A 57 4.88 2.26 3.90
C ARG A 57 3.73 1.98 2.94
N ALA A 58 2.58 2.61 3.19
CA ALA A 58 1.40 2.50 2.35
C ALA A 58 0.51 3.75 2.48
N ILE A 59 -0.40 3.90 1.52
CA ILE A 59 -1.46 4.90 1.52
C ILE A 59 -2.79 4.17 1.65
N ALA A 60 -3.62 4.55 2.62
CA ALA A 60 -5.02 4.16 2.67
C ALA A 60 -5.88 5.24 1.99
N ILE A 61 -6.80 4.80 1.15
CA ILE A 61 -7.75 5.63 0.42
C ILE A 61 -9.14 5.13 0.78
N VAL A 62 -9.97 5.99 1.36
CA VAL A 62 -11.39 5.70 1.61
C VAL A 62 -12.23 6.54 0.65
N ALA A 63 -12.54 5.95 -0.51
CA ALA A 63 -13.30 6.61 -1.57
C ALA A 63 -14.81 6.47 -1.33
N GLN A 64 -15.56 7.54 -1.60
CA GLN A 64 -17.02 7.57 -1.47
C GLN A 64 -17.76 7.17 -2.77
N GLY A 65 -17.01 6.91 -3.84
CA GLY A 65 -17.52 6.60 -5.17
C GLY A 65 -16.41 6.10 -6.08
N ALA A 66 -16.72 5.87 -7.35
CA ALA A 66 -15.73 5.57 -8.37
C ALA A 66 -15.10 6.86 -8.91
N GLY A 67 -13.83 6.79 -9.31
CA GLY A 67 -13.11 7.86 -9.97
C GLY A 67 -11.60 7.61 -9.94
N ASP A 68 -10.80 8.66 -10.09
CA ASP A 68 -9.36 8.57 -10.17
C ASP A 68 -8.69 9.24 -8.97
N VAL A 69 -7.55 8.67 -8.58
CA VAL A 69 -6.62 9.24 -7.60
C VAL A 69 -5.26 9.41 -8.27
N ALA A 70 -4.62 10.55 -8.01
CA ALA A 70 -3.27 10.82 -8.46
C ALA A 70 -2.29 10.88 -7.28
N LEU A 71 -1.16 10.18 -7.40
CA LEU A 71 -0.09 10.16 -6.42
C LEU A 71 1.23 10.60 -7.06
N ARG A 72 2.03 11.37 -6.33
CA ARG A 72 3.39 11.78 -6.72
C ARG A 72 4.44 11.08 -5.85
N PHE A 73 5.55 10.68 -6.48
CA PHE A 73 6.67 10.00 -5.84
C PHE A 73 7.91 10.90 -5.72
N ALA A 74 8.92 10.44 -4.97
CA ALA A 74 10.14 11.20 -4.68
C ALA A 74 10.97 11.57 -5.92
N ASP A 75 10.85 10.79 -6.99
CA ASP A 75 11.49 11.06 -8.30
C ASP A 75 10.68 12.01 -9.19
N ALA A 76 9.64 12.65 -8.63
CA ALA A 76 8.67 13.50 -9.32
C ALA A 76 7.78 12.78 -10.35
N SER A 77 7.87 11.46 -10.48
CA SER A 77 6.92 10.69 -11.27
C SER A 77 5.53 10.70 -10.62
N MET A 78 4.50 10.51 -11.44
CA MET A 78 3.12 10.45 -11.01
C MET A 78 2.44 9.21 -11.56
N ILE A 79 1.53 8.65 -10.77
CA ILE A 79 0.59 7.63 -11.22
C ILE A 79 -0.84 8.16 -11.02
N VAL A 80 -1.68 7.94 -12.02
CA VAL A 80 -3.14 8.15 -11.95
C VAL A 80 -3.78 6.80 -12.15
N PHE A 81 -4.68 6.42 -11.25
CA PHE A 81 -5.34 5.12 -11.32
C PHE A 81 -6.79 5.22 -10.85
N PRO A 82 -7.67 4.36 -11.41
CA PRO A 82 -9.05 4.31 -10.99
C PRO A 82 -9.18 3.65 -9.62
N VAL A 83 -10.14 4.11 -8.84
CA VAL A 83 -10.59 3.52 -7.58
C VAL A 83 -12.12 3.37 -7.60
N GLU A 84 -12.60 2.42 -6.82
CA GLU A 84 -14.02 2.20 -6.56
C GLU A 84 -14.37 2.65 -5.13
N ALA A 85 -15.66 2.73 -4.83
CA ALA A 85 -16.13 3.03 -3.49
C ALA A 85 -15.60 2.01 -2.46
N GLY A 86 -15.11 2.51 -1.33
CA GLY A 86 -14.59 1.69 -0.23
C GLY A 86 -13.14 1.98 0.12
N LEU A 87 -12.51 1.02 0.80
CA LEU A 87 -11.14 1.11 1.27
C LEU A 87 -10.18 0.45 0.27
N SER A 88 -9.20 1.21 -0.19
CA SER A 88 -8.02 0.70 -0.88
C SER A 88 -6.79 0.98 -0.03
N ILE A 89 -5.93 -0.03 0.16
CA ILE A 89 -4.61 0.14 0.79
C ILE A 89 -3.56 -0.17 -0.25
N LEU A 90 -2.76 0.83 -0.60
CA LEU A 90 -1.78 0.75 -1.66
C LEU A 90 -0.37 0.88 -1.07
N PRO A 91 0.52 -0.07 -1.35
CA PRO A 91 1.86 -0.07 -0.78
C PRO A 91 2.83 0.82 -1.54
N PHE A 92 2.46 2.09 -1.63
CA PHE A 92 3.14 3.10 -2.38
C PHE A 92 3.83 4.07 -1.42
N ALA A 93 5.12 4.29 -1.66
CA ALA A 93 5.93 5.32 -1.01
C ALA A 93 5.64 6.71 -1.62
N ALA A 94 4.37 7.07 -1.73
CA ALA A 94 3.94 8.35 -2.29
C ALA A 94 4.27 9.49 -1.31
N ILE A 95 4.75 10.62 -1.85
CA ILE A 95 5.10 11.80 -1.06
C ILE A 95 4.01 12.87 -1.11
N GLU A 96 2.97 12.69 -1.92
CA GLU A 96 1.85 13.61 -2.05
C GLU A 96 0.66 12.93 -2.77
N VAL A 97 -0.55 13.28 -2.35
CA VAL A 97 -1.78 13.07 -3.13
C VAL A 97 -2.04 14.33 -3.93
N VAL A 98 -2.06 14.22 -5.26
CA VAL A 98 -2.18 15.37 -6.17
C VAL A 98 -3.66 15.68 -6.38
N GLY A 99 -4.12 16.82 -5.87
CA GLY A 99 -5.53 17.22 -5.91
C GLY A 99 -6.04 17.41 -7.34
N SER A 100 -5.22 17.99 -8.23
CA SER A 100 -5.62 18.24 -9.62
C SER A 100 -5.85 16.97 -10.46
N GLY A 101 -5.28 15.83 -10.05
CA GLY A 101 -5.46 14.53 -10.71
C GLY A 101 -6.40 13.59 -9.95
N THR A 102 -7.02 14.07 -8.87
CA THR A 102 -7.91 13.29 -8.01
C THR A 102 -9.33 13.82 -8.16
N ASN A 103 -10.21 13.05 -8.81
CA ASN A 103 -11.58 13.48 -9.12
C ASN A 103 -12.66 12.74 -8.32
N VAL A 104 -12.25 11.84 -7.43
CA VAL A 104 -13.13 11.12 -6.50
C VAL A 104 -13.10 11.75 -5.11
N PRO A 105 -14.27 11.96 -4.45
CA PRO A 105 -14.29 12.32 -3.05
C PRO A 105 -13.72 11.17 -2.20
N ALA A 106 -12.59 11.40 -1.53
CA ALA A 106 -11.93 10.40 -0.71
C ALA A 106 -11.20 11.04 0.48
N THR A 107 -10.99 10.24 1.54
CA THR A 107 -10.05 10.57 2.61
C THR A 107 -8.80 9.71 2.48
N PHE A 108 -7.65 10.30 2.82
CA PHE A 108 -6.33 9.73 2.56
C PHE A 108 -5.55 9.62 3.87
N PHE A 109 -4.82 8.52 4.02
CA PHE A 109 -4.00 8.28 5.20
C PHE A 109 -2.64 7.69 4.83
N ALA A 110 -1.59 8.20 5.45
CA ALA A 110 -0.25 7.63 5.45
C ALA A 110 -0.19 6.55 6.52
N LEU A 111 0.25 5.34 6.13
CA LEU A 111 0.41 4.20 7.02
C LEU A 111 1.91 3.96 7.26
N ALA A 112 2.31 3.97 8.53
CA ALA A 112 3.70 3.85 8.98
C ALA A 112 4.02 2.47 9.55
#